data_AF-A0A960LA45-F1
#
_entry.id   AF-A0A960LA45-F1
#
_cell.length_a   1.000
_cell.length_b   1.000
_cell.length_c   1.000
_cell.angle_alpha   90.00
_cell.angle_beta   90.00
_cell.angle_gamma   90.00
#
_symmetry.space_group_name_H-M   'P 1'
#
loop_
_entity.id
_entity.type
_entity.pdbx_description
1 polymer ?
#
loop_
_entity_poly.entity_id
_entity_poly.type
_entity_poly.pdbx_seq_one_letter_code
_entity_poly.pdbx_strand_id
1 'polypeptide(L)'
;EYLFKKNKIQGIHGRGRLVGPHEVEVEKDGERTTYKGRHILLATGSVPRHLGLAPVDGSRVLDSDGILQIDHVPESLAVLGAGAVGTEFASIFASFG
;
A
#
# COMPACT_ATOMS: atom_id res chain seq x y z
N GLU A 1 -13.10 13.37 0.50
CA GLU A 1 -13.76 13.21 1.83
C GLU A 1 -15.30 13.21 1.84
N TYR A 2 -15.99 13.21 0.68
CA TYR A 2 -17.46 13.28 0.65
C TYR A 2 -18.16 12.22 1.53
N LEU A 3 -17.77 10.95 1.41
CA LEU A 3 -18.36 9.86 2.19
C LEU A 3 -18.08 9.98 3.70
N PHE A 4 -16.90 10.45 4.11
CA PHE A 4 -16.59 10.67 5.54
C PHE A 4 -17.48 11.77 6.12
N LYS A 5 -17.56 12.93 5.45
CA LYS A 5 -18.39 14.04 5.88
C LYS A 5 -19.87 13.68 5.92
N LYS A 6 -20.38 13.00 4.88
CA LYS A 6 -21.78 12.53 4.80
C LYS A 6 -22.13 11.63 5.98
N ASN A 7 -21.20 10.78 6.41
CA ASN A 7 -21.38 9.86 7.53
C ASN A 7 -20.89 10.41 8.88
N LYS A 8 -20.53 11.70 8.97
CA LYS A 8 -20.05 12.37 10.19
C LYS A 8 -18.82 11.70 10.80
N ILE A 9 -17.94 11.16 9.96
CA ILE A 9 -16.67 10.55 10.36
C ILE A 9 -15.59 11.63 10.32
N GLN A 10 -14.88 11.80 11.43
CA GLN A 10 -13.70 12.67 11.48
C GLN A 10 -12.54 11.99 10.77
N GLY A 11 -12.03 12.60 9.69
CA GLY A 11 -10.77 12.22 9.07
C GLY A 11 -9.60 12.81 9.86
N ILE A 12 -8.66 11.96 10.29
CA ILE A 12 -7.42 12.37 10.94
C ILE A 12 -6.28 11.89 10.04
N HIS A 13 -5.49 12.83 9.53
CA HIS A 13 -4.36 12.53 8.65
C HIS A 13 -3.06 12.49 9.45
N GLY A 14 -2.25 11.46 9.26
CA GLY A 14 -0.98 11.26 9.95
C GLY A 14 -0.68 9.79 10.17
N ARG A 15 0.49 9.48 10.73
CA ARG A 15 0.88 8.11 11.06
C ARG A 15 0.33 7.74 12.44
N GLY A 16 -0.64 6.83 12.46
CA GLY A 16 -1.20 6.29 13.70
C GLY A 16 -0.33 5.20 14.32
N ARG A 17 -0.14 5.25 15.64
CA ARG A 17 0.53 4.23 16.44
C ARG A 17 -0.33 3.90 17.65
N LEU A 18 -0.62 2.62 17.86
CA LEU A 18 -1.28 2.14 19.08
C LEU A 18 -0.30 2.30 20.24
N VAL A 19 -0.63 3.13 21.23
CA VAL A 19 0.21 3.41 22.41
C VAL A 19 -0.40 2.89 23.71
N GLY A 20 -1.64 2.40 23.65
CA GLY A 20 -2.31 1.69 24.73
C GLY A 20 -3.59 1.00 24.25
N PRO A 21 -4.31 0.29 25.13
CA PRO A 21 -5.52 -0.45 24.75
C PRO A 21 -6.64 0.42 24.14
N HIS A 22 -6.63 1.71 24.46
CA HIS A 22 -7.65 2.69 24.08
C HIS A 22 -7.06 4.00 23.55
N GLU A 23 -5.76 4.01 23.21
CA GLU A 23 -5.03 5.22 22.85
C GLU A 23 -4.25 5.04 21.55
N VAL A 24 -4.43 5.97 20.62
CA VAL A 24 -3.69 6.06 19.36
C VAL A 24 -3.00 7.42 19.30
N GLU A 25 -1.68 7.41 19.21
CA GLU A 25 -0.89 8.60 18.89
C GLU A 25 -0.86 8.78 17.37
N VAL A 26 -1.15 9.99 16.89
CA VAL A 26 -1.02 10.34 15.48
C VAL A 26 0.08 11.38 15.35
N GLU A 27 1.07 11.06 14.53
CA GLU A 27 2.13 11.99 14.15
C GLU A 27 1.86 12.59 12.76
N LYS A 28 1.91 13.91 12.65
CA LYS A 28 1.81 14.64 11.38
C LYS A 28 2.70 15.87 11.43
N ASP A 29 3.56 16.06 10.43
CA ASP A 29 4.44 17.23 10.30
C ASP A 29 5.30 17.50 11.56
N GLY A 30 5.68 16.44 12.28
CA GLY A 30 6.45 16.50 13.54
C GLY A 30 5.63 16.78 14.80
N GLU A 31 4.34 17.08 14.68
CA GLU A 31 3.41 17.22 15.80
C GLU A 31 2.78 15.87 16.15
N ARG A 32 2.61 15.61 17.45
CA ARG A 32 1.97 14.39 17.96
C ARG A 32 0.73 14.72 18.76
N THR A 33 -0.37 14.05 18.43
CA THR A 33 -1.63 14.17 19.15
C THR A 33 -2.16 12.78 19.51
N THR A 34 -2.51 12.59 20.78
CA THR A 34 -3.09 11.32 21.25
C THR A 34 -4.61 11.40 21.27
N TYR A 35 -5.24 10.41 20.63
CA TYR A 35 -6.69 10.24 20.61
C TYR A 35 -7.10 9.04 21.45
N LYS A 36 -8.25 9.18 22.13
CA LYS A 36 -8.84 8.12 22.95
C LYS A 36 -10.05 7.52 22.25
N GLY A 37 -10.13 6.19 22.24
CA GLY A 37 -11.24 5.44 21.64
C GLY A 37 -11.67 4.28 22.51
N ARG A 38 -12.99 4.09 22.67
CA ARG A 38 -13.55 2.94 23.40
C ARG A 38 -13.18 1.60 22.74
N HIS A 39 -13.18 1.59 21.41
CA HIS A 39 -12.78 0.45 20.60
C HIS A 39 -11.83 0.92 19.51
N ILE A 40 -10.84 0.07 19.18
CA ILE A 40 -9.84 0.35 18.15
C ILE A 40 -9.83 -0.83 17.18
N LEU A 41 -10.01 -0.53 15.90
CA LEU A 41 -9.87 -1.49 14.81
C LEU A 41 -8.54 -1.22 14.09
N LEU A 42 -7.64 -2.20 14.08
CA LEU A 42 -6.41 -2.12 13.31
C LEU A 42 -6.68 -2.57 11.87
N ALA A 43 -6.59 -1.62 10.93
CA ALA A 43 -6.85 -1.83 9.51
C ALA A 43 -5.71 -1.25 8.65
N THR A 44 -4.46 -1.60 8.99
CA THR A 44 -3.25 -1.02 8.38
C THR A 44 -2.91 -1.57 6.99
N GLY A 45 -3.65 -2.56 6.50
CA GLY A 45 -3.39 -3.21 5.22
C GLY A 45 -2.12 -4.07 5.19
N SER A 46 -1.57 -4.26 4.00
CA SER A 46 -0.35 -5.02 3.70
C SER A 46 0.52 -4.28 2.69
N VAL A 47 1.75 -4.75 2.48
CA VAL A 47 2.69 -4.20 1.48
C VAL A 47 3.29 -5.34 0.63
N PRO A 48 3.80 -5.06 -0.59
CA PRO A 48 4.50 -6.05 -1.38
C PRO A 48 5.67 -6.69 -0.62
N ARG A 49 5.85 -8.00 -0.79
CA ARG A 49 6.96 -8.72 -0.17
C ARG A 49 8.19 -8.65 -1.08
N HIS A 50 9.28 -8.09 -0.58
CA HIS A 50 10.55 -8.06 -1.32
C HIS A 50 11.37 -9.34 -1.11
N LEU A 51 12.01 -9.81 -2.18
CA LEU A 51 12.87 -10.99 -2.17
C LEU A 51 14.34 -10.56 -2.13
N GLY A 52 15.13 -11.13 -1.22
CA GLY A 52 16.55 -10.77 -1.11
C GLY A 52 17.38 -11.09 -2.36
N LEU A 53 16.97 -12.10 -3.14
CA LEU A 53 17.63 -12.48 -4.40
C LEU A 53 17.33 -11.53 -5.57
N ALA A 54 16.27 -10.72 -5.46
CA ALA A 54 15.86 -9.75 -6.47
C ALA A 54 15.33 -8.49 -5.77
N PRO A 55 16.23 -7.60 -5.31
CA PRO A 55 15.84 -6.34 -4.68
C PRO A 55 15.10 -5.44 -5.68
N VAL A 56 13.98 -4.86 -5.25
CA VAL A 56 13.24 -3.86 -6.03
C VAL A 56 14.12 -2.62 -6.20
N ASP A 57 14.31 -2.18 -7.44
CA ASP A 57 15.17 -1.06 -7.81
C ASP A 57 14.39 0.13 -8.42
N GLY A 58 13.09 -0.05 -8.67
CA GLY A 58 12.21 0.99 -9.22
C GLY A 58 12.41 1.25 -10.71
N SER A 59 13.20 0.44 -11.42
CA SER A 59 13.44 0.59 -12.85
C SER A 59 13.32 -0.72 -13.63
N ARG A 60 14.01 -1.78 -13.19
CA ARG A 60 14.05 -3.09 -13.84
C ARG A 60 13.41 -4.17 -12.98
N VAL A 61 13.66 -4.17 -11.68
CA VAL A 61 12.99 -5.04 -10.72
C VAL A 61 11.89 -4.23 -10.04
N LEU A 62 10.65 -4.55 -10.38
CA LEU A 62 9.45 -3.84 -9.96
C LEU A 62 8.56 -4.75 -9.11
N ASP A 63 7.87 -4.16 -8.14
CA ASP A 63 6.75 -4.79 -7.46
C ASP A 63 5.42 -4.43 -8.14
N SER A 64 4.30 -4.84 -7.53
CA SER A 64 2.96 -4.58 -8.04
C SER A 64 2.59 -3.10 -8.11
N ASP A 65 3.24 -2.25 -7.32
CA ASP A 65 2.97 -0.81 -7.31
C ASP A 65 3.80 -0.13 -8.41
N GLY A 66 5.09 -0.50 -8.53
CA GLY A 66 6.02 0.06 -9.50
C GLY A 66 5.65 -0.28 -10.95
N ILE A 67 5.20 -1.51 -11.22
CA ILE A 67 4.81 -1.93 -12.58
C ILE A 67 3.64 -1.10 -13.14
N LEU A 68 2.78 -0.54 -12.28
CA LEU A 68 1.66 0.33 -12.70
C LEU A 68 2.11 1.73 -13.13
N GLN A 69 3.35 2.11 -12.85
CA GLN A 69 3.90 3.44 -13.15
C GLN A 69 4.78 3.45 -14.40
N ILE A 70 4.99 2.32 -15.06
CA ILE A 70 5.79 2.27 -16.30
C ILE A 70 5.04 2.97 -17.44
N ASP A 71 5.78 3.63 -18.31
CA ASP A 71 5.27 4.43 -19.43
C ASP A 71 5.36 3.71 -20.78
N HIS A 72 5.83 2.46 -20.79
CA HIS A 72 6.01 1.64 -21.99
C HIS A 72 5.68 0.17 -21.71
N VAL A 73 5.37 -0.58 -22.77
CA VAL A 73 5.23 -2.03 -22.70
C VAL A 73 6.62 -2.65 -22.83
N PRO A 74 7.08 -3.47 -21.86
CA PRO A 74 8.39 -4.10 -21.94
C PRO A 74 8.41 -5.16 -23.04
N GLU A 75 9.54 -5.27 -23.77
CA GLU A 75 9.74 -6.31 -24.78
C GLU A 75 9.71 -7.73 -24.20
N SER A 76 10.10 -7.87 -22.94
CA SER A 76 10.00 -9.13 -22.20
C SER A 76 9.73 -8.88 -20.72
N LEU A 77 8.94 -9.76 -20.10
CA LEU A 77 8.58 -9.68 -18.69
C LEU A 77 8.77 -11.04 -18.02
N ALA A 78 9.47 -11.04 -16.88
CA ALA A 78 9.55 -12.18 -15.99
C ALA A 78 8.71 -11.90 -14.73
N VAL A 79 7.80 -12.82 -14.41
CA VAL A 79 6.94 -12.70 -13.22
C VAL A 79 7.40 -13.69 -12.15
N LEU A 80 7.80 -13.16 -11.00
CA LEU A 80 8.23 -13.96 -9.85
C LEU A 80 7.07 -14.18 -8.88
N GLY A 81 6.30 -15.24 -9.13
CA GLY A 81 5.19 -15.69 -8.26
C GLY A 81 3.90 -15.92 -9.03
N ALA A 82 3.30 -17.10 -8.86
CA ALA A 82 2.09 -17.52 -9.57
C ALA A 82 0.79 -17.28 -8.75
N GLY A 83 0.78 -16.24 -7.91
CA GLY A 83 -0.43 -15.79 -7.22
C GLY A 83 -1.27 -14.88 -8.11
N ALA A 84 -2.49 -14.54 -7.64
CA ALA A 84 -3.45 -13.74 -8.42
C ALA A 84 -2.83 -12.50 -9.07
N VAL A 85 -2.13 -11.66 -8.29
CA VAL A 85 -1.47 -10.44 -8.78
C VAL A 85 -0.46 -10.74 -9.88
N GLY A 86 0.40 -11.75 -9.70
CA GLY A 86 1.40 -12.11 -10.70
C GLY A 86 0.75 -12.61 -12.00
N THR A 87 -0.30 -13.43 -11.88
CA THR A 87 -1.05 -13.96 -13.04
C THR A 87 -1.80 -12.86 -13.78
N GLU A 88 -2.39 -11.89 -13.08
CA GLU A 88 -3.06 -10.73 -13.68
C GLU A 88 -2.08 -9.92 -14.54
N PHE A 89 -0.91 -9.55 -13.99
CA PHE A 89 0.10 -8.81 -14.76
C PHE A 89 0.66 -9.64 -15.92
N ALA A 90 0.96 -10.92 -15.71
CA ALA A 90 1.39 -11.81 -16.79
C ALA A 90 0.37 -11.83 -17.94
N SER A 91 -0.93 -11.92 -17.63
CA SER A 91 -2.00 -11.93 -18.62
C SER A 91 -2.15 -10.59 -19.34
N ILE A 92 -2.05 -9.47 -18.61
CA ILE A 92 -2.17 -8.12 -19.18
C ILE A 92 -1.02 -7.88 -20.18
N PHE A 93 0.22 -8.10 -19.76
CA PHE A 93 1.38 -7.82 -20.61
C PHE A 93 1.49 -8.78 -21.78
N ALA A 94 1.17 -10.07 -21.60
CA ALA A 94 1.09 -11.00 -22.73
C ALA A 94 0.01 -10.61 -23.76
N SER A 95 -1.02 -9.86 -23.35
CA SER A 95 -2.05 -9.35 -24.27
C SER A 95 -1.59 -8.10 -25.04
N PHE A 96 -0.58 -7.38 -24.56
CA PHE A 96 -0.04 -6.21 -25.25
C PHE A 96 0.96 -6.57 -26.35
N GLY A 97 1.53 -7.78 -26.34
CA GLY A 97 2.49 -8.29 -27.31
C GLY A 97 3.84 -8.54 -26.68
#